data_AF-A0A352PQV1-F1
#
_entry.id   AF-A0A352PQV1-F1
#
_cell.length_a   1.000
_cell.length_b   1.000
_cell.length_c   1.000
_cell.angle_alpha   90.00
_cell.angle_beta   90.00
_cell.angle_gamma   90.00
#
_symmetry.space_group_name_H-M   'P 1'
#
loop_
_entity.id
_entity.type
_entity.pdbx_description
1 polymer ?
#
loop_
_entity_poly.entity_id
_entity_poly.type
_entity_poly.pdbx_seq_one_letter_code
_entity_poly.pdbx_strand_id
1 'polypeptide(L)' 'RAMRYGMPPCGGFGMGVDRLAMLLTDQHHIREVLLFPHLRKEE' A
#
# COMPACT_ATOMS: atom_id res chain seq x y z
N ARG A 1 -18.00 17.71 -8.36
CA ARG A 1 -18.65 17.50 -9.69
C ARG A 1 -19.01 16.03 -9.94
N ALA A 2 -18.12 15.08 -9.65
CA ALA A 2 -18.30 13.65 -9.93
C ALA A 2 -19.51 12.99 -9.23
N MET A 3 -19.84 13.38 -8.00
CA MET A 3 -20.95 12.80 -7.23
C MET A 3 -22.31 13.47 -7.48
N ARG A 4 -22.39 14.50 -8.35
CA ARG A 4 -23.59 15.34 -8.49
C ARG A 4 -24.80 14.65 -9.14
N TYR A 5 -24.58 13.56 -9.86
CA TYR A 5 -25.63 12.78 -10.53
C TYR A 5 -25.99 11.49 -9.77
N GLY A 6 -25.51 11.35 -8.52
CA GLY A 6 -25.60 10.13 -7.75
C GLY A 6 -24.51 9.15 -8.17
N MET A 7 -23.74 8.67 -7.19
CA MET A 7 -22.82 7.55 -7.43
C MET A 7 -23.64 6.26 -7.32
N PRO A 8 -23.64 5.39 -8.34
CA PRO A 8 -24.24 4.06 -8.22
C PRO A 8 -23.58 3.28 -7.06
N PRO A 9 -24.23 2.25 -6.50
CA PRO A 9 -23.64 1.47 -5.44
C PRO A 9 -22.31 0.85 -5.92
N CYS A 10 -21.19 1.42 -5.47
CA CYS A 10 -19.85 1.00 -5.83
C CYS A 10 -19.13 0.53 -4.56
N GLY A 11 -18.63 -0.70 -4.59
CA GLY A 11 -17.70 -1.22 -3.59
C GLY A 11 -16.27 -1.12 -4.12
N GLY A 12 -15.40 -0.39 -3.43
CA GLY A 12 -13.96 -0.40 -3.69
C GLY A 12 -13.27 -1.40 -2.78
N PHE A 13 -12.28 -2.13 -3.30
CA PHE A 13 -11.39 -2.96 -2.50
C PHE A 13 -9.95 -2.47 -2.64
N GLY A 14 -9.29 -2.24 -1.51
CA GLY A 14 -7.88 -1.88 -1.46
C GLY A 14 -7.13 -2.89 -0.61
N MET A 15 -6.12 -3.53 -1.20
CA MET A 15 -5.19 -4.41 -0.49
C MET A 15 -3.79 -3.82 -0.59
N GLY A 16 -3.10 -3.72 0.55
CA GLY A 16 -1.70 -3.28 0.58
C GLY A 16 -0.77 -4.42 0.17
N VAL A 17 -0.19 -4.33 -1.02
CA VAL A 17 0.74 -5.33 -1.56
C VAL A 17 1.97 -5.47 -0.67
N ASP A 18 2.51 -4.36 -0.15
CA ASP A 18 3.67 -4.37 0.76
C ASP A 18 3.37 -5.17 2.03
N ARG A 19 2.15 -5.04 2.57
CA ARG A 19 1.72 -5.80 3.76
C ARG A 19 1.47 -7.27 3.47
N LEU A 20 0.94 -7.57 2.28
CA LEU A 20 0.81 -8.96 1.83
C LEU A 20 2.19 -9.61 1.71
N ALA A 21 3.15 -8.91 1.09
CA ALA A 21 4.52 -9.38 0.99
C ALA A 21 5.12 -9.60 2.39
N MET A 22 4.99 -8.64 3.31
CA MET A 22 5.49 -8.75 4.69
C MET A 22 4.96 -9.99 5.42
N LEU A 23 3.67 -10.31 5.25
CA LEU A 23 3.06 -11.50 5.84
C LEU A 23 3.61 -12.80 5.20
N LEU A 24 3.77 -12.82 3.88
CA LEU A 24 4.26 -13.99 3.15
C LEU A 24 5.75 -14.26 3.41
N THR A 25 6.53 -13.22 3.69
CA THR A 25 7.97 -13.32 3.95
C THR A 25 8.32 -13.33 5.44
N ASP A 26 7.31 -13.32 6.32
CA ASP A 26 7.45 -13.21 7.79
C ASP A 26 8.34 -12.04 8.24
N GLN A 27 8.17 -10.88 7.60
CA GLN A 27 8.96 -9.68 7.88
C GLN A 27 8.13 -8.63 8.63
N HIS A 28 8.64 -8.15 9.76
CA HIS A 28 7.98 -7.11 10.55
C HIS A 28 8.23 -5.67 10.05
N HIS A 29 9.21 -5.47 9.17
CA HIS A 29 9.54 -4.16 8.60
C HIS A 29 9.32 -4.09 7.09
N ILE A 30 8.66 -3.02 6.63
CA ILE A 30 8.36 -2.79 5.20
C ILE A 30 9.63 -2.64 4.34
N ARG A 31 10.75 -2.24 4.94
CA ARG A 31 12.04 -2.08 4.25
C ARG A 31 12.59 -3.40 3.73
N GLU A 32 12.22 -4.52 4.36
CA GLU A 32 12.67 -5.86 3.97
C GLU A 32 11.97 -6.40 2.71
N VAL A 33 10.80 -5.82 2.37
CA VAL A 33 10.04 -6.19 1.17
C VAL A 33 10.18 -5.18 0.03
N LEU A 34 10.89 -4.07 0.27
CA LEU A 34 11.15 -3.01 -0.69
C LEU A 34 12.54 -3.19 -1.30
N LEU A 35 12.63 -3.32 -2.62
CA LEU A 35 13.91 -3.49 -3.32
C LEU A 35 14.86 -2.30 -3.13
N PHE A 36 14.30 -1.08 -3.03
CA PHE A 36 15.02 0.16 -2.77
C PHE A 36 14.32 0.92 -1.64
N PRO A 37 14.65 0.64 -0.37
CA PRO A 37 14.03 1.33 0.75
C PRO A 37 14.42 2.82 0.76
N HIS A 38 13.52 3.69 1.22
CA HIS A 38 13.87 5.08 1.47
C HIS A 38 14.81 5.17 2.67
N LEU A 39 16.09 5.34 2.39
CA LEU A 39 17.13 5.56 3.40
C LEU A 39 17.25 7.06 3.66
N ARG A 40 17.43 7.43 4.94
CA ARG A 40 17.77 8.80 5.31
C ARG A 40 19.16 9.08 4.75
N LYS A 41 19.30 10.13 3.93
CA LYS A 41 20.62 10.57 3.46
C LYS A 41 21.45 10.93 4.69
N GLU A 42 22.62 10.31 4.84
CA GLU A 42 23.66 10.82 5.74
C GLU A 42 24.16 12.13 5.12
N GLU A 43 24.12 13.22 5.90
CA GLU A 43 24.64 14.52 5.50
C GLU A 43 26.17 14.51 5.38
#